data_AF-A0A3P8H0P4-F1
#
_entry.id   AF-A0A3P8H0P4-F1
#
_cell.length_a   1.000
_cell.length_b   1.000
_cell.length_c   1.000
_cell.angle_alpha   90.00
_cell.angle_beta   90.00
_cell.angle_gamma   90.00
#
_symmetry.space_group_name_H-M   'P 1'
#
loop_
_entity.id
_entity.type
_entity.pdbx_description
1 polymer ?
#
loop_
_entity_poly.entity_id
_entity_poly.type
_entity_poly.pdbx_seq_one_letter_code
_entity_poly.pdbx_strand_id
1 'polypeptide(L)'
;PKVETTCNYESETTEQEAWCNRNIKNKLAFANARFRKVNQPAAASGPVGAFLSWKFFMPLSKITFCAYLLHPIMLQIYNLSRPQPFHFTTFIQMVRYTFEAVFVSYLMAFFFALAFEKPFNVFDEMLIPKNGNGNTTVPPLNIQPFNV
;
A
#
# COMPACT_ATOMS: atom_id res chain seq x y z
N PRO A 1 29.30 10.98 67.19
CA PRO A 1 30.32 10.25 66.41
C PRO A 1 30.23 10.69 64.94
N LYS A 2 31.12 11.61 64.54
CA LYS A 2 31.33 11.97 63.13
C LYS A 2 32.10 10.82 62.49
N VAL A 3 31.55 10.25 61.41
CA VAL A 3 32.29 9.30 60.58
C VAL A 3 32.60 10.02 59.29
N GLU A 4 33.84 10.51 59.26
CA GLU A 4 34.51 11.07 58.09
C GLU A 4 35.00 9.88 57.26
N THR A 5 34.60 9.79 56.00
CA THR A 5 35.12 8.80 55.05
C THR A 5 35.49 9.53 53.78
N THR A 6 36.71 10.06 53.77
CA THR A 6 37.39 10.54 52.57
C THR A 6 37.79 9.31 51.74
N CYS A 7 36.97 8.95 50.74
CA CYS A 7 37.42 8.08 49.66
C CYS A 7 37.94 8.98 48.54
N ASN A 8 39.27 9.03 48.41
CA ASN A 8 39.96 9.52 47.23
C ASN A 8 39.48 8.73 46.00
N TYR A 9 38.87 9.40 45.03
CA TYR A 9 38.30 8.81 43.82
C TYR A 9 38.70 9.63 42.58
N GLU A 10 39.97 10.06 42.50
CA GLU A 10 40.41 11.07 41.53
C GLU A 10 41.61 10.62 40.67
N SER A 11 41.65 9.36 40.24
CA SER A 11 42.65 8.95 39.23
C SER A 11 42.31 7.73 38.36
N GLU A 12 41.28 6.92 38.68
CA GLU A 12 40.94 5.69 37.93
C GLU A 12 39.64 5.79 37.11
N THR A 13 38.97 6.93 37.13
CA THR A 13 37.67 7.13 36.47
C THR A 13 37.77 7.43 34.98
N THR A 14 38.89 7.99 34.50
CA THR A 14 39.03 8.45 33.11
C THR A 14 39.16 7.30 32.10
N GLU A 15 39.82 6.19 32.45
CA GLU A 15 39.96 5.04 31.55
C GLU A 15 38.70 4.16 31.51
N GLN A 16 38.02 3.98 32.65
CA GLN A 16 36.75 3.23 32.70
C GLN A 16 35.62 3.98 31.99
N GLU A 17 35.54 5.30 32.15
CA GLU A 17 34.62 6.15 31.39
C GLU A 17 34.95 6.14 29.89
N ALA A 18 36.23 6.15 29.52
CA ALA A 18 36.65 6.03 28.12
C ALA A 18 36.31 4.65 27.51
N TRP A 19 36.38 3.57 28.29
CA TRP A 19 35.95 2.25 27.84
C TRP A 19 34.43 2.17 27.65
N CYS A 20 33.65 2.69 28.60
CA CYS A 20 32.19 2.73 28.52
C CYS A 20 31.70 3.59 27.33
N ASN A 21 32.29 4.77 27.13
CA ASN A 21 31.96 5.68 26.04
C ASN A 21 32.28 5.07 24.67
N ARG A 22 33.42 4.37 24.52
CA ARG A 22 33.75 3.61 23.29
C ARG A 22 32.74 2.50 23.02
N ASN A 23 32.33 1.76 24.05
CA ASN A 23 31.40 0.65 23.90
C ASN A 23 29.98 1.12 23.50
N ILE A 24 29.54 2.25 24.06
CA ILE A 24 28.27 2.91 23.69
C ILE A 24 28.35 3.45 22.25
N LYS A 25 29.44 4.12 21.86
CA LYS A 25 29.64 4.60 20.49
C LYS A 25 29.64 3.45 19.47
N ASN A 26 30.27 2.33 19.80
CA ASN A 26 30.29 1.14 18.93
C ASN A 26 28.90 0.50 18.80
N LYS A 27 28.13 0.42 19.90
CA LYS A 27 26.74 -0.05 19.87
C LYS A 27 25.83 0.88 19.04
N LEU A 28 25.98 2.20 19.19
CA LEU A 28 25.24 3.19 18.40
C LEU A 28 25.63 3.15 16.92
N ALA A 29 26.92 2.99 16.60
CA ALA A 29 27.39 2.83 15.24
C ALA A 29 26.83 1.56 14.58
N PHE A 30 26.80 0.43 15.31
CA PHE A 30 26.21 -0.81 14.84
C PHE A 30 24.68 -0.70 14.67
N ALA A 31 24.00 -0.06 15.62
CA ALA A 31 22.57 0.22 15.52
C ALA A 31 22.25 1.11 14.31
N ASN A 32 22.98 2.21 14.10
CA ASN A 32 22.84 3.09 12.94
C ASN A 32 23.12 2.38 11.61
N ALA A 33 24.11 1.48 11.57
CA ALA A 33 24.39 0.66 10.40
C ALA A 33 23.24 -0.32 10.09
N ARG A 34 22.61 -0.89 11.12
CA ARG A 34 21.45 -1.78 10.97
C ARG A 34 20.21 -1.02 10.52
N PHE A 35 19.96 0.18 11.06
CA PHE A 35 18.88 1.06 10.60
C PHE A 35 19.04 1.49 9.14
N ARG A 36 20.27 1.75 8.68
CA ARG A 36 20.54 2.04 7.26
C ARG A 36 20.17 0.86 6.33
N LYS A 37 20.36 -0.39 6.75
CA LYS A 37 19.95 -1.55 5.94
C LYS A 37 18.43 -1.74 5.86
N VAL A 38 17.70 -1.40 6.93
CA VAL A 38 16.24 -1.52 6.96
C VAL A 38 15.58 -0.42 6.11
N ASN A 39 16.19 0.76 6.03
CA ASN A 39 15.63 1.92 5.31
C ASN A 39 16.20 2.09 3.89
N GLN A 40 16.73 1.02 3.28
CA GLN A 40 17.15 1.04 1.88
C GLN A 40 15.88 1.07 1.00
N PRO A 41 15.60 2.15 0.24
CA PRO A 41 14.42 2.22 -0.60
C PRO A 41 14.59 1.27 -1.79
N ALA A 42 14.00 0.07 -1.70
CA ALA A 42 13.48 -0.78 -2.79
C ALA A 42 14.31 -1.01 -4.08
N ALA A 43 15.58 -0.61 -4.13
CA ALA A 43 16.42 -0.71 -5.33
C ALA A 43 16.83 -2.15 -5.68
N ALA A 44 16.48 -3.14 -4.84
CA ALA A 44 16.69 -4.57 -5.10
C ALA A 44 15.54 -5.23 -5.87
N SER A 45 14.54 -4.47 -6.29
CA SER A 45 13.50 -4.97 -7.19
C SER A 45 13.95 -4.61 -8.61
N GLY A 46 14.28 -5.60 -9.44
CA GLY A 46 14.82 -5.41 -10.80
C GLY A 46 13.86 -4.67 -11.75
N PRO A 47 13.97 -4.81 -13.08
CA PRO A 47 13.03 -4.14 -14.00
C PRO A 47 11.56 -4.43 -13.65
N VAL A 48 11.26 -5.64 -13.17
CA VAL A 48 9.95 -6.06 -12.64
C VAL A 48 9.50 -5.24 -11.43
N GLY A 49 10.43 -4.81 -10.58
CA GLY A 49 10.19 -3.91 -9.45
C GLY A 49 9.78 -2.50 -9.85
N ALA A 50 10.39 -1.97 -10.91
CA ALA A 50 9.99 -0.70 -11.50
C ALA A 50 8.61 -0.80 -12.17
N PHE A 51 8.30 -1.94 -12.82
CA PHE A 51 6.97 -2.21 -13.36
C PHE A 51 5.90 -2.32 -12.25
N LEU A 52 6.18 -3.04 -11.16
CA LEU A 52 5.24 -3.19 -10.04
C LEU A 52 5.12 -1.94 -9.16
N SER A 53 6.16 -1.10 -9.09
CA SER A 53 6.11 0.19 -8.37
C SER A 53 5.34 1.26 -9.15
N TRP A 54 4.80 0.94 -10.33
CA TRP A 54 4.01 1.89 -11.09
C TRP A 54 2.66 2.11 -10.41
N LYS A 55 2.33 3.38 -10.13
CA LYS A 55 1.04 3.83 -9.55
C LYS A 55 -0.20 3.31 -10.28
N PHE A 56 -0.03 2.80 -11.50
CA PHE A 56 -1.04 2.14 -12.31
C PHE A 56 -1.51 0.78 -11.74
N PHE A 57 -0.65 0.03 -11.04
CA PHE A 57 -1.02 -1.29 -10.50
C PHE A 57 -1.99 -1.22 -9.32
N MET A 58 -2.01 -0.11 -8.57
CA MET A 58 -2.96 0.07 -7.46
C MET A 58 -4.42 0.02 -7.91
N PRO A 59 -4.89 0.85 -8.88
CA PRO A 59 -6.27 0.76 -9.36
C PRO A 59 -6.53 -0.53 -10.16
N LEU A 60 -5.54 -1.03 -10.89
CA LEU A 60 -5.68 -2.25 -11.70
C LEU A 60 -5.99 -3.50 -10.86
N SER A 61 -5.39 -3.58 -9.66
CA SER A 61 -5.62 -4.68 -8.72
C SER A 61 -7.08 -4.70 -8.23
N LYS A 62 -7.66 -3.53 -7.94
CA LYS A 62 -9.06 -3.40 -7.53
C LYS A 62 -10.04 -3.78 -8.65
N ILE A 63 -9.78 -3.35 -9.89
CA ILE A 63 -10.64 -3.69 -11.03
C ILE A 63 -10.61 -5.19 -11.32
N THR A 64 -9.42 -5.80 -11.27
CA THR A 64 -9.27 -7.26 -11.48
C THR A 64 -10.01 -8.05 -10.41
N PHE A 65 -9.97 -7.60 -9.16
CA PHE A 65 -10.74 -8.20 -8.08
C PHE A 65 -12.25 -8.10 -8.31
N CYS A 66 -12.77 -6.92 -8.70
CA CYS A 66 -14.18 -6.76 -9.06
C CYS A 66 -14.59 -7.64 -10.26
N ALA A 67 -13.74 -7.75 -11.28
CA ALA A 67 -13.98 -8.60 -12.45
C ALA A 67 -14.05 -10.08 -12.08
N TYR A 68 -13.17 -10.53 -11.18
CA TYR A 68 -13.16 -11.90 -10.67
C TYR A 68 -14.47 -12.25 -9.94
N LEU A 69 -15.00 -11.35 -9.11
CA LEU A 69 -16.27 -11.56 -8.41
C LEU A 69 -17.49 -11.54 -9.35
N LEU A 70 -17.47 -10.70 -10.39
CA LEU A 70 -18.56 -10.61 -11.36
C LEU A 70 -18.57 -11.76 -12.37
N HIS A 71 -17.43 -12.42 -12.59
CA HIS A 71 -17.31 -13.51 -13.55
C HIS A 71 -18.32 -14.66 -13.33
N PRO A 72 -18.45 -15.27 -12.13
CA PRO A 72 -19.44 -16.33 -11.90
C PRO A 72 -20.88 -15.83 -12.00
N ILE A 73 -21.16 -14.59 -11.57
CA ILE A 73 -22.49 -13.98 -11.67
C ILE A 73 -22.90 -13.84 -13.15
N MET A 74 -21.98 -13.37 -13.99
CA MET A 74 -22.19 -13.25 -15.43
C MET A 74 -22.36 -14.62 -16.09
N LEU A 75 -21.57 -15.62 -15.69
CA LEU A 75 -21.73 -16.99 -16.18
C LEU A 75 -23.12 -17.55 -15.81
N GLN A 76 -23.63 -17.24 -14.61
CA GLN A 76 -24.96 -17.63 -14.17
C GLN A 76 -26.06 -16.97 -15.02
N ILE A 77 -25.97 -15.66 -15.24
CA ILE A 77 -26.92 -14.89 -16.06
C ILE A 77 -26.89 -15.40 -17.51
N TYR A 78 -25.70 -15.67 -18.05
CA TYR A 78 -25.53 -16.20 -19.39
C TYR A 78 -26.18 -17.59 -19.53
N ASN A 79 -26.00 -18.47 -18.54
CA ASN A 79 -26.62 -19.79 -18.53
C ASN A 79 -28.15 -19.73 -18.40
N LEU A 80 -28.69 -18.80 -17.61
CA LEU A 80 -30.14 -18.64 -17.44
C LEU A 80 -30.82 -18.00 -18.66
N SER A 81 -30.11 -17.11 -19.37
CA SER A 81 -30.63 -16.44 -20.56
C SER A 81 -30.74 -17.38 -21.78
N ARG A 82 -30.10 -18.55 -21.74
CA ARG A 82 -29.96 -19.43 -22.91
C ARG A 82 -30.74 -20.75 -22.73
N PRO A 83 -31.81 -20.97 -23.50
CA PRO A 83 -32.57 -22.22 -23.48
C PRO A 83 -32.01 -23.31 -24.42
N GLN A 84 -30.84 -23.13 -25.03
CA GLN A 84 -30.26 -24.06 -26.01
C GLN A 84 -28.81 -24.44 -25.63
N PRO A 85 -28.43 -25.72 -25.73
CA PRO A 85 -27.10 -26.21 -25.38
C PRO A 85 -26.01 -25.74 -26.36
N PHE A 86 -24.79 -25.60 -25.86
CA PHE A 86 -23.61 -25.19 -26.65
C PHE A 86 -23.26 -26.24 -27.71
N HIS A 87 -23.32 -25.85 -28.99
CA HIS A 87 -22.69 -26.61 -30.07
C HIS A 87 -21.25 -26.12 -30.28
N PHE A 88 -20.30 -26.69 -29.54
CA PHE A 88 -18.86 -26.45 -29.76
C PHE A 88 -18.36 -27.23 -30.98
N THR A 89 -18.68 -26.77 -32.18
CA THR A 89 -18.24 -27.44 -33.42
C THR A 89 -16.80 -27.08 -33.80
N THR A 90 -16.21 -26.01 -33.25
CA THR A 90 -14.88 -25.54 -33.66
C THR A 90 -14.16 -24.81 -32.51
N PHE A 91 -12.85 -25.05 -32.35
CA PHE A 91 -12.00 -24.40 -31.34
C PHE A 91 -12.10 -22.86 -31.35
N ILE A 92 -12.18 -22.26 -32.54
CA ILE A 92 -12.32 -20.81 -32.73
C ILE A 92 -13.62 -20.27 -32.11
N GLN A 93 -14.72 -21.03 -32.14
CA GLN A 93 -15.97 -20.61 -31.53
C GLN A 93 -15.85 -20.59 -30.00
N MET A 94 -15.18 -21.58 -29.40
CA MET A 94 -14.93 -21.62 -27.96
C MET A 94 -14.13 -20.40 -27.49
N VAL A 95 -13.04 -20.07 -28.19
CA VAL A 95 -12.20 -18.90 -27.84
C VAL A 95 -12.97 -17.59 -27.98
N ARG A 96 -13.78 -17.44 -29.03
CA ARG A 96 -14.64 -16.25 -29.21
C ARG A 96 -15.62 -16.06 -28.06
N TYR A 97 -16.33 -17.12 -27.66
CA TYR A 97 -17.30 -17.04 -26.57
C TYR A 97 -16.64 -16.73 -25.23
N THR A 98 -15.50 -17.36 -24.93
CA THR A 98 -14.75 -17.07 -23.70
C THR A 98 -14.25 -15.62 -23.69
N PHE A 99 -13.72 -15.13 -24.82
CA PHE A 99 -13.23 -13.76 -24.92
C PHE A 99 -14.34 -12.73 -24.76
N GLU A 100 -15.50 -12.96 -25.40
CA GLU A 100 -16.68 -12.11 -25.25
C GLU A 100 -17.17 -12.05 -23.80
N ALA A 101 -17.30 -13.21 -23.14
CA ALA A 101 -17.73 -13.29 -21.75
C ALA A 101 -16.77 -12.56 -20.79
N VAL A 102 -15.46 -12.76 -20.97
CA VAL A 102 -14.45 -12.08 -20.15
C VAL A 102 -14.47 -10.57 -20.42
N PHE A 103 -14.53 -10.15 -21.68
CA PHE A 103 -14.55 -8.73 -22.04
C PHE A 103 -15.75 -7.99 -21.44
N VAL A 104 -16.95 -8.56 -21.54
CA VAL A 104 -18.17 -7.97 -20.95
C VAL A 104 -18.07 -7.91 -19.42
N SER A 105 -17.51 -8.94 -18.77
CA SER A 105 -17.30 -8.93 -17.32
C SER A 105 -16.32 -7.84 -16.87
N TYR A 106 -15.25 -7.60 -17.63
CA TYR A 106 -14.28 -6.54 -17.34
C TYR A 106 -14.87 -5.13 -17.53
N LEU A 107 -15.68 -4.92 -18.57
CA LEU A 107 -16.38 -3.64 -18.76
C LEU A 107 -17.35 -3.36 -17.61
N MET A 108 -18.16 -4.33 -17.22
CA MET A 108 -19.09 -4.15 -16.10
C MET A 108 -18.34 -3.90 -14.79
N ALA A 109 -17.27 -4.67 -14.53
CA ALA A 109 -16.43 -4.49 -13.36
C ALA A 109 -15.75 -3.12 -13.30
N PHE A 110 -15.39 -2.56 -14.44
CA PHE A 110 -14.85 -1.20 -14.52
C PHE A 110 -15.88 -0.16 -14.08
N PHE A 111 -17.12 -0.22 -14.60
CA PHE A 111 -18.19 0.67 -14.15
C PHE A 111 -18.52 0.47 -12.68
N PHE A 112 -18.54 -0.78 -12.21
CA PHE A 112 -18.77 -1.10 -10.81
C PHE A 112 -17.65 -0.52 -9.93
N ALA A 113 -16.38 -0.74 -10.26
CA ALA A 113 -15.26 -0.18 -9.52
C ALA A 113 -15.34 1.35 -9.41
N LEU A 114 -15.67 2.06 -10.51
CA LEU A 114 -15.86 3.51 -10.50
C LEU A 114 -17.08 3.94 -9.67
N ALA A 115 -18.19 3.22 -9.80
CA ALA A 115 -19.42 3.50 -9.07
C ALA A 115 -19.26 3.30 -7.57
N PHE A 116 -18.44 2.35 -7.13
CA PHE A 116 -18.20 2.05 -5.72
C PHE A 116 -17.04 2.82 -5.10
N GLU A 117 -16.08 3.34 -5.87
CA GLU A 117 -15.01 4.19 -5.34
C GLU A 117 -15.53 5.45 -4.64
N LYS A 118 -16.53 6.12 -5.20
CA LYS A 118 -17.12 7.35 -4.62
C LYS A 118 -17.96 7.11 -3.36
N PRO A 119 -18.94 6.18 -3.34
CA PRO A 119 -19.76 5.94 -2.17
C PRO A 119 -18.98 5.24 -1.05
N PHE A 120 -18.04 4.32 -1.34
CA PHE A 120 -17.27 3.69 -0.25
C PHE A 120 -16.40 4.67 0.52
N ASN A 121 -15.79 5.64 -0.15
CA ASN A 121 -15.01 6.67 0.54
C ASN A 121 -15.89 7.50 1.49
N VAL A 122 -17.13 7.80 1.08
CA VAL A 122 -18.10 8.50 1.92
C VAL A 122 -18.54 7.62 3.09
N PHE A 123 -18.74 6.31 2.86
CA PHE A 123 -19.04 5.36 3.93
C PHE A 123 -17.91 5.24 4.95
N ASP A 124 -16.65 5.18 4.51
CA ASP A 124 -15.50 5.12 5.41
C ASP A 124 -15.41 6.37 6.31
N GLU A 125 -15.71 7.55 5.75
CA GLU A 125 -15.76 8.81 6.50
C GLU A 125 -16.94 8.88 7.48
N MET A 126 -18.09 8.29 7.14
CA MET A 126 -19.25 8.22 8.02
C MET A 126 -19.12 7.16 9.12
N LEU A 127 -18.44 6.04 8.83
CA LEU A 127 -18.33 4.89 9.72
C LEU A 127 -17.17 5.06 10.71
N ILE A 128 -16.10 5.75 10.31
CA ILE A 128 -15.00 6.14 11.18
C ILE A 128 -15.16 7.64 11.47
N PRO A 129 -15.84 8.03 12.58
CA PRO A 129 -15.79 9.42 13.01
C PRO A 129 -14.32 9.79 13.23
N LYS A 130 -13.80 10.66 12.37
CA LYS A 130 -12.46 11.25 12.51
C LYS A 130 -12.48 12.14 13.74
N ASN A 131 -12.31 11.53 14.92
CA ASN A 131 -12.15 12.24 16.17
C ASN A 131 -10.94 13.16 15.99
N GLY A 132 -11.19 14.46 15.95
CA GLY A 132 -10.24 15.45 15.45
C GLY A 132 -8.91 15.38 16.20
N ASN A 133 -7.85 15.02 15.48
CA ASN A 133 -6.49 15.51 15.67
C ASN A 133 -5.60 14.98 14.55
N GLY A 134 -5.02 15.90 13.75
CA GLY A 134 -4.02 15.56 12.73
C GLY A 134 -4.33 16.10 11.33
N ASN A 135 -4.19 17.41 11.15
CA ASN A 135 -3.46 18.02 10.03
C ASN A 135 -3.84 17.51 8.63
N THR A 136 -5.08 17.73 8.20
CA THR A 136 -5.36 17.73 6.76
C THR A 136 -4.99 19.10 6.21
N THR A 137 -3.72 19.29 5.86
CA THR A 137 -3.31 20.43 5.03
C THR A 137 -3.90 20.22 3.64
N VAL A 138 -5.13 20.69 3.44
CA VAL A 138 -5.58 21.08 2.11
C VAL A 138 -4.63 22.17 1.63
N PRO A 139 -3.91 22.00 0.50
CA PRO A 139 -3.12 23.10 -0.04
C PRO A 139 -4.08 24.25 -0.35
N PRO A 140 -3.78 25.49 0.08
CA PRO A 140 -4.67 26.62 -0.17
C PRO A 140 -4.86 26.80 -1.67
N LEU A 141 -6.12 26.93 -2.08
CA LEU A 141 -6.51 27.36 -3.42
C LEU A 141 -5.74 28.64 -3.76
N ASN A 142 -4.86 28.56 -4.75
CA ASN A 142 -4.17 29.70 -5.32
C ASN A 142 -5.21 30.59 -6.02
N ILE A 143 -5.73 31.58 -5.29
CA ILE A 143 -6.49 32.67 -5.88
C ILE A 143 -5.45 33.59 -6.53
N GLN A 144 -5.16 33.34 -7.81
CA GLN A 144 -4.55 34.37 -8.64
C GLN A 144 -5.52 35.56 -8.64
N PRO A 145 -5.10 36.78 -8.26
CA PRO A 145 -5.98 37.92 -8.38
C PRO A 145 -6.27 38.12 -9.87
N PHE A 146 -7.55 38.09 -10.23
CA PHE A 146 -8.01 38.62 -11.50
C PHE A 146 -7.67 40.10 -11.52
N ASN A 147 -6.57 40.45 -12.20
CA ASN A 147 -6.23 41.82 -12.51
C ASN A 147 -7.02 42.22 -13.75
N VAL A 148 -7.77 43.31 -13.60
CA VAL A 148 -8.54 44.01 -14.64
C VAL A 148 -7.67 44.31 -15.87
#